data_AF-A0AAV2Q8P3-F1
#
_entry.id   AF-A0AAV2Q8P3-F1
#
_cell.length_a   1.000
_cell.length_b   1.000
_cell.length_c   1.000
_cell.angle_alpha   90.00
_cell.angle_beta   90.00
_cell.angle_gamma   90.00
#
_symmetry.space_group_name_H-M   'P 1'
#
loop_
_entity.id
_entity.type
_entity.pdbx_description
1 polymer ?
#
loop_
_entity_poly.entity_id
_entity_poly.type
_entity_poly.pdbx_seq_one_letter_code
_entity_poly.pdbx_strand_id
1 'polypeptide(L)'
;LLPLDAHVLCTGQLFISATRFSDKKNVLLSQFSSREELIDAIMCSSFIPGVSGIVPFSVKGVQYIDGGFSDNLPCLDDHTITVSPFAGEGDICPKDNTPGVLQINLKNTSIQMSGVNLHRMMHVLLPPSAEVFHRMCEQGYQDTVDFLQRTNLIKCSNCLDLERTIYHGIPLKWKDLLTHSQEYLDGDHCRDCNISKKEAILDNLPEVVGDVLQLAIEDARNNFMEFLFQFKLMMIIAFMWQPAVFIYDLIIFLFCKKRAESV
;
A
#
# COMPACT_ATOMS: atom_id res chain seq x y z
N LEU A 1 -16.11 -11.20 7.30
CA LEU A 1 -14.83 -11.94 7.20
C LEU A 1 -14.83 -12.77 5.94
N LEU A 2 -13.66 -12.93 5.30
CA LEU A 2 -13.48 -13.41 3.93
C LEU A 2 -14.24 -14.71 3.58
N PRO A 3 -14.65 -14.90 2.30
CA PRO A 3 -15.23 -16.15 1.80
C PRO A 3 -14.38 -17.39 2.15
N LEU A 4 -15.00 -18.56 2.29
CA LEU A 4 -14.31 -19.81 2.68
C LEU A 4 -13.21 -20.20 1.69
N ASP A 5 -13.42 -19.91 0.41
CA ASP A 5 -12.53 -20.21 -0.73
C ASP A 5 -11.58 -19.05 -1.09
N ALA A 6 -11.53 -17.97 -0.29
CA ALA A 6 -10.70 -16.79 -0.61
C ALA A 6 -9.23 -17.14 -0.88
N HIS A 7 -8.66 -18.08 -0.14
CA HIS A 7 -7.28 -18.56 -0.34
C HIS A 7 -7.05 -19.22 -1.71
N VAL A 8 -8.07 -19.88 -2.25
CA VAL A 8 -8.01 -20.48 -3.60
C VAL A 8 -8.03 -19.38 -4.65
N LEU A 9 -8.93 -18.40 -4.51
CA LEU A 9 -9.08 -17.28 -5.44
C LEU A 9 -7.85 -16.37 -5.45
N CYS A 10 -7.24 -16.14 -4.28
CA CYS A 10 -6.07 -15.26 -4.14
C CYS A 10 -4.75 -15.94 -4.52
N THR A 11 -4.67 -17.27 -4.50
CA THR A 11 -3.42 -17.97 -4.79
C THR A 11 -2.98 -17.73 -6.24
N GLY A 12 -1.76 -17.20 -6.42
CA GLY A 12 -1.21 -16.81 -7.71
C GLY A 12 -1.80 -15.54 -8.31
N GLN A 13 -2.75 -14.90 -7.64
CA GLN A 13 -3.40 -13.65 -8.08
C GLN A 13 -3.10 -12.48 -7.14
N LEU A 14 -2.93 -12.75 -5.84
CA LEU A 14 -2.58 -11.79 -4.81
C LEU A 14 -1.11 -11.97 -4.41
N PHE A 15 -0.36 -10.88 -4.35
CA PHE A 15 1.02 -10.84 -3.88
C PHE A 15 1.11 -9.90 -2.69
N ILE A 16 1.38 -10.46 -1.52
CA ILE A 16 1.46 -9.71 -0.26
C ILE A 16 2.93 -9.46 0.07
N SER A 17 3.32 -8.19 0.08
CA SER A 17 4.67 -7.78 0.50
C SER A 17 4.82 -7.90 2.01
N ALA A 18 5.76 -8.72 2.46
CA ALA A 18 6.03 -8.92 3.88
C ALA A 18 7.52 -8.86 4.17
N THR A 19 7.89 -8.26 5.30
CA THR A 19 9.29 -8.21 5.75
C THR A 19 9.57 -9.39 6.66
N ARG A 20 10.44 -10.32 6.24
CA ARG A 20 10.81 -11.46 7.08
C ARG A 20 11.57 -10.99 8.32
N PHE A 21 11.11 -11.40 9.50
CA PHE A 21 11.61 -10.84 10.75
C PHE A 21 13.08 -11.17 11.04
N SER A 22 13.55 -12.35 10.62
CA SER A 22 14.89 -12.85 10.94
C SER A 22 16.02 -12.10 10.21
N ASP A 23 15.85 -11.81 8.93
CA ASP A 23 16.89 -11.21 8.08
C ASP A 23 16.47 -9.90 7.39
N LYS A 24 15.26 -9.42 7.68
CA LYS A 24 14.69 -8.16 7.18
C LYS A 24 14.55 -8.09 5.66
N LYS A 25 14.60 -9.24 4.99
CA LYS A 25 14.39 -9.32 3.53
C LYS A 25 12.92 -9.27 3.20
N ASN A 26 12.60 -8.64 2.07
CA ASN A 26 11.27 -8.69 1.51
C ASN A 26 10.93 -10.09 0.99
N VAL A 27 9.69 -10.50 1.14
CA VAL A 27 9.11 -11.70 0.55
C VAL A 27 7.71 -11.37 0.03
N LEU A 28 7.44 -11.69 -1.23
CA LEU A 28 6.10 -11.64 -1.80
C LEU A 28 5.39 -12.98 -1.55
N LEU A 29 4.45 -13.00 -0.61
CA LEU A 29 3.61 -14.16 -0.31
C LEU A 29 2.45 -14.21 -1.31
N SER A 30 2.37 -15.29 -2.10
CA SER A 30 1.34 -15.42 -3.14
C SER A 30 0.68 -16.80 -3.22
N GLN A 31 1.03 -17.71 -2.32
CA GLN A 31 0.54 -19.09 -2.30
C GLN A 31 -0.05 -19.42 -0.94
N PHE A 32 -1.35 -19.69 -0.88
CA PHE A 32 -2.11 -19.86 0.36
C PHE A 32 -2.80 -21.22 0.38
N SER A 33 -2.52 -22.04 1.39
CA SER A 33 -3.10 -23.39 1.51
C SER A 33 -4.44 -23.43 2.25
N SER A 34 -4.76 -22.38 3.01
CA SER A 34 -6.03 -22.23 3.74
C SER A 34 -6.42 -20.76 3.85
N ARG A 35 -7.70 -20.52 4.19
CA ARG A 35 -8.21 -19.16 4.45
C ARG A 35 -7.49 -18.50 5.61
N GLU A 36 -7.15 -19.28 6.63
CA GLU A 36 -6.44 -18.84 7.82
C GLU A 36 -5.01 -18.41 7.47
N GLU A 37 -4.31 -19.15 6.60
CA GLU A 37 -2.98 -18.76 6.12
C GLU A 37 -3.02 -17.44 5.33
N LEU A 38 -4.04 -17.24 4.50
CA LEU A 38 -4.24 -15.97 3.79
C LEU A 38 -4.45 -14.82 4.79
N ILE A 39 -5.29 -15.03 5.81
CA ILE A 39 -5.52 -14.03 6.86
C ILE A 39 -4.21 -13.71 7.59
N ASP A 40 -3.46 -14.73 8.01
CA ASP A 40 -2.17 -14.53 8.71
C ASP A 40 -1.17 -13.75 7.84
N ALA A 41 -1.13 -14.01 6.53
CA ALA A 41 -0.28 -13.27 5.60
C ALA A 41 -0.70 -11.80 5.49
N ILE A 42 -2.01 -11.51 5.40
CA ILE A 42 -2.53 -10.13 5.41
C ILE A 42 -2.17 -9.45 6.74
N MET A 43 -2.40 -10.12 7.86
CA MET A 43 -2.11 -9.59 9.19
C MET A 43 -0.62 -9.30 9.37
N CYS A 44 0.27 -10.17 8.87
CA CYS A 44 1.71 -9.95 8.86
C CYS A 44 2.08 -8.68 8.07
N SER A 45 1.51 -8.51 6.88
CA SER A 45 1.80 -7.38 6.00
C SER A 45 1.38 -6.02 6.58
N SER A 46 0.44 -6.01 7.53
CA SER A 46 -0.01 -4.82 8.27
C SER A 46 0.48 -4.79 9.72
N PHE A 47 1.37 -5.72 10.12
CA PHE A 47 1.87 -5.79 11.49
C PHE A 47 3.05 -4.85 11.67
N ILE A 48 2.78 -3.63 12.14
CA ILE A 48 3.82 -2.66 12.49
C ILE A 48 4.24 -2.95 13.94
N PRO A 49 5.48 -3.40 14.21
CA PRO A 49 5.90 -3.75 15.56
C PRO A 49 5.76 -2.56 16.53
N GLY A 50 5.14 -2.81 17.68
CA GLY A 50 4.86 -1.80 18.69
C GLY A 50 3.61 -0.95 18.44
N VAL A 51 3.05 -1.01 17.23
CA VAL A 51 1.73 -0.45 16.91
C VAL A 51 0.67 -1.55 16.97
N SER A 52 0.86 -2.61 16.18
CA SER A 52 -0.08 -3.73 16.08
C SER A 52 0.11 -4.78 17.19
N GLY A 53 1.18 -4.67 17.99
CA GLY A 53 1.54 -5.61 19.06
C GLY A 53 3.05 -5.85 19.15
N ILE A 54 3.46 -6.80 20.00
CA ILE A 54 4.88 -7.13 20.23
C ILE A 54 5.33 -8.36 19.41
N VAL A 55 4.49 -9.38 19.36
CA VAL A 55 4.83 -10.66 18.73
C VAL A 55 4.19 -10.74 17.34
N PRO A 56 4.98 -10.88 16.27
CA PRO A 56 4.44 -10.99 14.92
C PRO A 56 3.77 -12.34 14.67
N PHE A 57 2.80 -12.33 13.76
CA PHE A 57 2.18 -13.54 13.22
C PHE A 57 3.19 -14.37 12.41
N SER A 58 2.88 -15.65 12.20
CA SER A 58 3.73 -16.57 11.47
C SER A 58 2.99 -17.22 10.32
N VAL A 59 3.57 -17.17 9.13
CA VAL A 59 3.09 -17.88 7.95
C VAL A 59 4.03 -19.06 7.70
N LYS A 60 3.50 -20.28 7.69
CA LYS A 60 4.28 -21.52 7.50
C LYS A 60 5.48 -21.63 8.46
N GLY A 61 5.30 -21.20 9.71
CA GLY A 61 6.34 -21.24 10.75
C GLY A 61 7.41 -20.16 10.65
N VAL A 62 7.28 -19.20 9.72
CA VAL A 62 8.20 -18.07 9.58
C VAL A 62 7.49 -16.78 10.01
N GLN A 63 8.16 -15.98 10.84
CA GLN A 63 7.64 -14.71 11.32
C GLN A 63 7.85 -13.57 10.31
N TYR A 64 6.81 -12.78 10.10
CA TYR A 64 6.82 -11.64 9.21
C TYR A 64 6.23 -10.40 9.89
N ILE A 65 6.71 -9.24 9.47
CA ILE A 65 6.17 -7.93 9.86
C ILE A 65 5.79 -7.15 8.61
N ASP A 66 5.26 -5.95 8.82
CA ASP A 66 4.77 -5.06 7.78
C ASP A 66 5.73 -4.94 6.58
N GLY A 67 5.17 -5.01 5.38
CA GLY A 67 5.90 -4.97 4.12
C GLY A 67 6.69 -3.67 3.94
N GLY A 68 6.19 -2.58 4.51
CA GLY A 68 6.77 -1.25 4.44
C GLY A 68 8.15 -1.11 5.08
N PHE A 69 8.60 -2.08 5.88
CA PHE A 69 9.98 -2.12 6.38
C PHE A 69 11.00 -2.59 5.32
N SER A 70 10.57 -3.20 4.22
CA SER A 70 11.45 -3.73 3.17
C SER A 70 11.06 -3.32 1.75
N ASP A 71 9.78 -3.41 1.38
CA ASP A 71 9.21 -2.95 0.11
C ASP A 71 7.74 -2.58 0.31
N ASN A 72 7.46 -1.29 0.40
CA ASN A 72 6.14 -0.75 0.76
C ASN A 72 5.21 -0.64 -0.45
N LEU A 73 5.76 -0.53 -1.65
CA LEU A 73 5.01 -0.32 -2.87
C LEU A 73 5.61 -1.20 -3.98
N PRO A 74 5.42 -2.53 -3.90
CA PRO A 74 6.02 -3.45 -4.85
C PRO A 74 5.52 -3.16 -6.27
N CYS A 75 6.46 -3.08 -7.21
CA CYS A 75 6.18 -2.93 -8.64
C CYS A 75 6.58 -4.21 -9.36
N LEU A 76 5.63 -4.88 -10.03
CA LEU A 76 5.86 -6.19 -10.64
C LEU A 76 6.39 -6.07 -12.07
N ASP A 77 5.88 -5.09 -12.83
CA ASP A 77 6.22 -4.81 -14.22
C ASP A 77 5.81 -3.39 -14.63
N ASP A 78 6.10 -3.03 -15.90
CA ASP A 78 5.77 -1.72 -16.48
C ASP A 78 4.26 -1.45 -16.61
N HIS A 79 3.41 -2.45 -16.36
CA HIS A 79 1.95 -2.33 -16.38
C HIS A 79 1.34 -2.22 -14.98
N THR A 80 2.17 -2.20 -13.93
CA THR A 80 1.73 -2.09 -12.55
C THR A 80 1.29 -0.67 -12.24
N ILE A 81 0.01 -0.47 -11.93
CA ILE A 81 -0.53 0.80 -11.44
C ILE A 81 -0.28 0.89 -9.94
N THR A 82 0.39 1.94 -9.50
CA THR A 82 0.75 2.16 -8.10
C THR A 82 -0.21 3.11 -7.39
N VAL A 83 -0.55 2.79 -6.14
CA VAL A 83 -1.45 3.61 -5.31
C VAL A 83 -0.74 3.99 -4.02
N SER A 84 -0.65 5.28 -3.71
CA SER A 84 0.04 5.81 -2.54
C SER A 84 -0.84 6.77 -1.75
N PRO A 85 -0.90 6.65 -0.41
CA PRO A 85 -1.59 7.62 0.43
C PRO A 85 -0.80 8.94 0.57
N PHE A 86 0.43 9.01 0.07
CA PHE A 86 1.30 10.19 0.14
C PHE A 86 1.43 10.86 -1.22
N ALA A 87 1.42 12.18 -1.24
CA ALA A 87 1.77 12.95 -2.43
C ALA A 87 3.22 12.64 -2.84
N GLY A 88 3.45 12.31 -4.10
CA GLY A 88 4.76 11.83 -4.57
C GLY A 88 4.72 11.43 -6.04
N GLU A 89 5.35 10.30 -6.36
CA GLU A 89 5.46 9.79 -7.74
C GLU A 89 4.58 8.56 -8.01
N GLY A 90 3.70 8.17 -7.09
CA GLY A 90 2.72 7.10 -7.34
C GLY A 90 1.71 7.50 -8.41
N ASP A 91 1.22 6.53 -9.19
CA ASP A 91 0.28 6.76 -10.29
C ASP A 91 -1.04 7.38 -9.81
N ILE A 92 -1.53 6.86 -8.68
CA ILE A 92 -2.69 7.33 -7.94
C ILE A 92 -2.20 7.80 -6.57
N CYS A 93 -2.16 9.12 -6.36
CA CYS A 93 -1.78 9.71 -5.09
C CYS A 93 -2.32 11.15 -4.95
N PRO A 94 -2.34 11.71 -3.72
CA PRO A 94 -2.78 13.08 -3.50
C PRO A 94 -1.92 14.10 -4.27
N LYS A 95 -2.58 15.10 -4.87
CA LYS A 95 -1.91 16.18 -5.61
C LYS A 95 -1.85 17.45 -4.75
N ASP A 96 -0.81 17.57 -3.93
CA ASP A 96 -0.62 18.75 -3.09
C ASP A 96 -0.11 19.95 -3.91
N ASN A 97 -0.65 21.14 -3.68
CA ASN A 97 -0.25 22.40 -4.35
C ASN A 97 1.11 22.97 -3.89
N THR A 98 1.91 22.19 -3.17
CA THR A 98 3.25 22.60 -2.75
C THR A 98 4.26 22.40 -3.88
N PRO A 99 5.12 23.39 -4.19
CA PRO A 99 6.23 23.21 -5.12
C PRO A 99 7.23 22.19 -4.56
N GLY A 100 7.00 20.91 -4.85
CA GLY A 100 7.79 19.80 -4.33
C GLY A 100 9.06 19.60 -5.13
N VAL A 101 10.11 20.34 -4.76
CA VAL A 101 11.44 20.15 -5.39
C VAL A 101 12.19 18.97 -4.79
N LEU A 102 11.78 18.47 -3.61
CA LEU A 102 12.48 17.40 -2.90
C LEU A 102 11.55 16.24 -2.52
N GLN A 103 11.92 15.05 -2.97
CA GLN A 103 11.24 13.78 -2.74
C GLN A 103 12.13 12.86 -1.89
N ILE A 104 11.54 12.07 -1.01
CA ILE A 104 12.22 11.00 -0.27
C ILE A 104 11.64 9.66 -0.75
N ASN A 105 12.50 8.72 -1.12
CA ASN A 105 12.08 7.35 -1.40
C ASN A 105 12.25 6.49 -0.14
N LEU A 106 11.13 6.03 0.43
CA LEU A 106 11.09 5.08 1.53
C LEU A 106 10.57 3.74 1.02
N LYS A 107 11.49 2.78 0.84
CA LYS A 107 11.15 1.39 0.47
C LYS A 107 10.20 1.31 -0.73
N ASN A 108 10.60 1.96 -1.81
CA ASN A 108 9.84 2.06 -3.06
C ASN A 108 8.60 2.97 -3.01
N THR A 109 8.36 3.69 -1.91
CA THR A 109 7.35 4.76 -1.85
C THR A 109 8.01 6.11 -1.96
N SER A 110 7.71 6.84 -3.03
CA SER A 110 8.15 8.23 -3.23
C SER A 110 7.23 9.18 -2.48
N ILE A 111 7.78 9.98 -1.57
CA ILE A 111 7.05 10.89 -0.68
C ILE A 111 7.63 12.30 -0.80
N GLN A 112 6.78 13.26 -1.17
CA GLN A 112 7.13 14.66 -1.24
C GLN A 112 7.39 15.21 0.15
N MET A 113 8.49 15.96 0.31
CA MET A 113 8.76 16.66 1.57
C MET A 113 7.81 17.85 1.73
N SER A 114 6.68 17.62 2.39
CA SER A 114 5.68 18.64 2.68
C SER A 114 5.11 18.47 4.10
N GLY A 115 4.64 19.57 4.70
CA GLY A 115 3.94 19.51 5.98
C GLY A 115 2.66 18.66 5.91
N VAL A 116 2.03 18.61 4.72
CA VAL A 116 0.83 17.81 4.47
C VAL A 116 1.17 16.31 4.50
N ASN A 117 2.24 15.88 3.84
CA ASN A 117 2.69 14.48 3.93
C ASN A 117 3.18 14.10 5.33
N LEU A 118 3.81 15.02 6.06
CA LEU A 118 4.16 14.78 7.46
C LEU A 118 2.89 14.54 8.30
N HIS A 119 1.82 15.31 8.07
CA HIS A 119 0.53 15.10 8.71
C HIS A 119 -0.09 13.74 8.32
N ARG A 120 -0.02 13.33 7.05
CA ARG A 120 -0.46 11.98 6.62
C ARG A 120 0.35 10.87 7.28
N MET A 121 1.66 11.05 7.43
CA MET A 121 2.55 10.09 8.08
C MET A 121 2.18 9.87 9.55
N MET A 122 1.80 10.94 10.26
CA MET A 122 1.31 10.84 11.64
C MET A 122 0.07 9.94 11.74
N HIS A 123 -0.81 9.96 10.72
CA HIS A 123 -2.01 9.15 10.69
C HIS A 123 -1.79 7.66 10.42
N VAL A 124 -0.59 7.27 9.96
CA VAL A 124 -0.20 5.85 9.87
C VAL A 124 -0.07 5.24 11.27
N LEU A 125 0.45 6.00 12.23
CA LEU A 125 0.67 5.53 13.60
C LEU A 125 -0.48 5.89 14.55
N LEU A 126 -1.19 6.98 14.29
CA LEU A 126 -2.25 7.52 15.14
C LEU A 126 -3.54 7.69 14.34
N PRO A 127 -4.59 6.87 14.60
CA PRO A 127 -5.86 6.96 13.88
C PRO A 127 -6.43 8.38 13.91
N PRO A 128 -6.76 8.96 12.74
CA PRO A 128 -7.43 10.25 12.67
C PRO A 128 -8.87 10.18 13.21
N SER A 129 -9.53 11.35 13.32
CA SER A 129 -10.98 11.37 13.53
C SER A 129 -11.72 10.77 12.32
N ALA A 130 -12.94 10.26 12.53
CA ALA A 130 -13.77 9.71 11.47
C ALA A 130 -13.97 10.69 10.31
N GLU A 131 -14.11 11.97 10.62
CA GLU A 131 -14.25 13.05 9.64
C GLU A 131 -12.99 13.24 8.78
N VAL A 132 -11.80 13.22 9.39
CA VAL A 132 -10.52 13.34 8.66
C VAL A 132 -10.30 12.11 7.78
N PHE A 133 -10.57 10.91 8.31
CA PHE A 133 -10.43 9.68 7.55
C PHE A 133 -11.39 9.63 6.36
N HIS A 134 -12.65 10.01 6.54
CA HIS A 134 -13.63 10.07 5.46
C HIS A 134 -13.17 10.97 4.32
N ARG A 135 -12.64 12.17 4.63
CA ARG A 135 -12.03 13.06 3.64
C ARG A 135 -10.83 12.42 2.93
N MET A 136 -10.00 11.65 3.63
CA MET A 136 -8.87 10.95 3.00
C MET A 136 -9.36 9.89 2.02
N CYS A 137 -10.43 9.16 2.35
CA CYS A 137 -11.04 8.17 1.46
C CYS A 137 -11.71 8.82 0.24
N GLU A 138 -12.43 9.93 0.45
CA GLU A 138 -13.03 10.71 -0.64
C GLU A 138 -11.94 11.26 -1.58
N GLN A 139 -10.84 11.79 -1.03
CA GLN A 139 -9.69 12.21 -1.83
C GLN A 139 -9.09 11.07 -2.64
N GLY A 140 -8.87 9.90 -2.03
CA GLY A 140 -8.33 8.72 -2.73
C GLY A 140 -9.25 8.20 -3.84
N TYR A 141 -10.57 8.29 -3.65
CA TYR A 141 -11.56 8.01 -4.68
C TYR A 141 -11.40 8.99 -5.85
N GLN A 142 -11.35 10.30 -5.58
CA GLN A 142 -11.19 11.31 -6.61
C GLN A 142 -9.84 11.17 -7.35
N ASP A 143 -8.75 10.91 -6.64
CA ASP A 143 -7.42 10.67 -7.24
C ASP A 143 -7.45 9.47 -8.20
N THR A 144 -8.24 8.44 -7.86
CA THR A 144 -8.45 7.26 -8.70
C THR A 144 -9.26 7.61 -9.95
N VAL A 145 -10.37 8.33 -9.80
CA VAL A 145 -11.20 8.79 -10.93
C VAL A 145 -10.36 9.63 -11.90
N ASP A 146 -9.63 10.61 -11.38
CA ASP A 146 -8.72 11.46 -12.15
C ASP A 146 -7.68 10.61 -12.91
N PHE A 147 -7.10 9.60 -12.26
CA PHE A 147 -6.14 8.69 -12.89
C PHE A 147 -6.76 7.90 -14.04
N LEU A 148 -7.92 7.29 -13.82
CA LEU A 148 -8.59 6.48 -14.84
C LEU A 148 -9.00 7.33 -16.04
N GLN A 149 -9.34 8.61 -15.82
CA GLN A 149 -9.64 9.56 -16.89
C GLN A 149 -8.40 9.96 -17.68
N ARG A 150 -7.32 10.39 -17.01
CA ARG A 150 -6.08 10.85 -17.68
C ARG A 150 -5.40 9.74 -18.48
N THR A 151 -5.65 8.48 -18.11
CA THR A 151 -5.09 7.28 -18.76
C THR A 151 -6.08 6.57 -19.69
N ASN A 152 -7.26 7.14 -19.92
CA ASN A 152 -8.30 6.57 -20.79
C ASN A 152 -8.69 5.11 -20.44
N LEU A 153 -8.67 4.77 -19.15
CA LEU A 153 -9.06 3.44 -18.64
C LEU A 153 -10.57 3.31 -18.37
N ILE A 154 -11.32 4.42 -18.34
CA ILE A 154 -12.79 4.39 -18.29
C ILE A 154 -13.33 4.09 -19.70
N LYS A 155 -13.78 2.85 -19.93
CA LYS A 155 -14.33 2.38 -21.21
C LYS A 155 -15.68 1.68 -21.02
N CYS A 156 -16.59 1.83 -21.98
CA CYS A 156 -17.84 1.08 -22.02
C CYS A 156 -17.59 -0.39 -22.41
N SER A 157 -18.55 -1.27 -22.11
CA SER A 157 -18.44 -2.72 -22.39
C SER A 157 -18.09 -3.02 -23.85
N ASN A 158 -18.68 -2.30 -24.80
CA ASN A 158 -18.42 -2.50 -26.23
C ASN A 158 -16.97 -2.16 -26.61
N CYS A 159 -16.40 -1.09 -26.06
CA CYS A 159 -15.00 -0.73 -26.30
C CYS A 159 -14.03 -1.70 -25.63
N LEU A 160 -14.37 -2.22 -24.45
CA LEU A 160 -13.59 -3.24 -23.76
C LEU A 160 -13.57 -4.56 -24.54
N ASP A 161 -14.71 -5.00 -25.08
CA ASP A 161 -14.81 -6.23 -25.85
C ASP A 161 -14.07 -6.13 -27.19
N LEU A 162 -14.13 -4.97 -27.84
CA LEU A 162 -13.37 -4.68 -29.05
C LEU A 162 -11.85 -4.73 -28.77
N GLU A 163 -11.41 -4.10 -27.69
CA GLU A 163 -10.02 -4.11 -27.25
C GLU A 163 -9.52 -5.53 -26.99
N ARG A 164 -10.26 -6.33 -26.22
CA ARG A 164 -9.92 -7.74 -25.98
C ARG A 164 -9.83 -8.54 -27.28
N THR A 165 -10.77 -8.32 -28.21
CA THR A 165 -10.78 -9.01 -29.49
C THR A 165 -9.55 -8.67 -30.34
N ILE A 166 -9.12 -7.41 -30.31
CA ILE A 166 -7.95 -6.93 -31.04
C ILE A 166 -6.64 -7.47 -30.42
N TYR A 167 -6.52 -7.45 -29.09
CA TYR A 167 -5.30 -7.90 -28.42
C TYR A 167 -5.18 -9.43 -28.30
N HIS A 168 -6.28 -10.17 -28.18
CA HIS A 168 -6.27 -11.63 -28.03
C HIS A 168 -6.61 -12.40 -29.32
N GLY A 169 -7.26 -11.78 -30.31
CA GLY A 169 -7.76 -12.45 -31.51
C GLY A 169 -6.91 -12.33 -32.77
N ILE A 170 -5.88 -11.48 -32.80
CA ILE A 170 -5.12 -11.16 -34.01
C ILE A 170 -3.70 -11.77 -33.98
N PRO A 171 -3.29 -12.57 -34.98
CA PRO A 171 -1.93 -13.09 -35.07
C PRO A 171 -0.90 -11.96 -35.15
N LEU A 172 0.24 -12.10 -34.45
CA LEU A 172 1.35 -11.13 -34.34
C LEU A 172 1.74 -10.45 -35.67
N LYS A 173 1.61 -11.15 -36.79
CA LYS A 173 1.91 -10.65 -38.15
C LYS A 173 1.04 -9.49 -38.63
N TRP A 174 -0.10 -9.25 -37.99
CA TRP A 174 -1.07 -8.21 -38.37
C TRP A 174 -1.13 -7.05 -37.38
N LYS A 175 -0.29 -7.05 -36.31
CA LYS A 175 -0.25 -5.95 -35.34
C LYS A 175 0.23 -4.63 -35.94
N ASP A 176 1.13 -4.67 -36.93
CA ASP A 176 1.67 -3.46 -37.58
C ASP A 176 0.61 -2.70 -38.41
N LEU A 177 -0.46 -3.37 -38.85
CA LEU A 177 -1.60 -2.77 -39.56
C LEU A 177 -2.62 -2.10 -38.62
N LEU A 178 -2.51 -2.31 -37.31
CA LEU A 178 -3.47 -1.81 -36.31
C LEU A 178 -3.17 -0.40 -35.80
N THR A 179 -2.06 0.21 -36.22
CA THR A 179 -1.73 1.61 -35.90
C THR A 179 -2.84 2.58 -36.33
N HIS A 180 -3.56 2.28 -37.42
CA HIS A 180 -4.73 3.06 -37.86
C HIS A 180 -6.02 2.75 -37.08
N SER A 181 -6.08 1.64 -36.34
CA SER A 181 -7.23 1.28 -35.48
C SER A 181 -7.08 1.79 -34.04
N GLN A 182 -5.86 2.11 -33.62
CA GLN A 182 -5.55 2.68 -32.31
C GLN A 182 -6.13 4.10 -32.15
N GLU A 183 -6.18 4.89 -33.23
CA GLU A 183 -6.90 6.18 -33.29
C GLU A 183 -8.42 6.04 -33.08
N TYR A 184 -9.02 4.89 -33.41
CA TYR A 184 -10.46 4.63 -33.22
C TYR A 184 -10.79 4.00 -31.85
N LEU A 185 -9.78 3.49 -31.14
CA LEU A 185 -9.93 2.85 -29.82
C LEU A 185 -9.76 3.83 -28.66
N ASP A 186 -9.31 5.05 -28.94
CA ASP A 186 -9.21 6.08 -27.93
C ASP A 186 -10.62 6.48 -27.49
N GLY A 187 -10.93 6.28 -26.21
CA GLY A 187 -12.29 6.38 -25.66
C GLY A 187 -12.95 7.75 -25.84
N ASP A 188 -12.20 8.75 -26.29
CA ASP A 188 -12.64 10.11 -26.58
C ASP A 188 -13.61 10.22 -27.76
N HIS A 189 -13.58 9.27 -28.71
CA HIS A 189 -14.53 9.25 -29.83
C HIS A 189 -15.81 8.42 -29.56
N CYS A 190 -15.86 7.68 -28.45
CA CYS A 190 -17.02 6.88 -28.08
C CYS A 190 -17.97 7.68 -27.18
N ARG A 191 -19.22 7.84 -27.62
CA ARG A 191 -20.26 8.56 -26.87
C ARG A 191 -20.50 7.95 -25.48
N ASP A 192 -20.59 6.62 -25.39
CA ASP A 192 -20.88 5.93 -24.14
C ASP A 192 -19.71 6.03 -23.16
N CYS A 193 -18.47 5.89 -23.63
CA CYS A 193 -17.29 6.15 -22.81
C CYS A 193 -17.26 7.58 -22.29
N ASN A 194 -17.60 8.57 -23.13
CA ASN A 194 -17.68 9.97 -22.73
C ASN A 194 -18.79 10.24 -21.70
N ILE A 195 -19.91 9.51 -21.77
CA ILE A 195 -20.96 9.58 -20.74
C ILE A 195 -20.44 9.00 -19.43
N SER A 196 -19.88 7.78 -19.44
CA SER A 196 -19.33 7.15 -18.24
C SER A 196 -18.21 7.97 -17.60
N LYS A 197 -17.34 8.59 -18.41
CA LYS A 197 -16.32 9.53 -17.91
C LYS A 197 -16.97 10.70 -17.16
N LYS A 198 -18.02 11.31 -17.71
CA LYS A 198 -18.73 12.44 -17.08
C LYS A 198 -19.48 12.03 -15.81
N GLU A 199 -20.10 10.87 -15.81
CA GLU A 199 -20.79 10.33 -14.62
C GLU A 199 -19.81 10.07 -13.49
N ALA A 200 -18.63 9.50 -13.78
CA ALA A 200 -17.59 9.25 -12.78
C ALA A 200 -17.07 10.55 -12.12
N ILE A 201 -17.12 11.71 -12.79
CA ILE A 201 -16.73 13.02 -12.20
C ILE A 201 -17.74 13.46 -11.12
N LEU A 202 -19.01 13.11 -11.31
CA LEU A 202 -20.10 13.56 -10.44
C LEU A 202 -20.38 12.58 -9.30
N ASP A 203 -19.75 11.41 -9.33
CA ASP A 203 -19.95 10.35 -8.36
C ASP A 203 -19.11 10.60 -7.09
N ASN A 204 -19.61 10.10 -5.95
CA ASN A 204 -18.96 10.26 -4.65
C ASN A 204 -18.58 8.89 -4.09
N LEU A 205 -17.82 8.89 -2.99
CA LEU A 205 -17.52 7.64 -2.27
C LEU A 205 -18.84 6.91 -1.91
N PRO A 206 -19.02 5.63 -2.29
CA PRO A 206 -20.26 4.91 -2.02
C PRO A 206 -20.59 4.86 -0.51
N GLU A 207 -21.84 5.14 -0.15
CA GLU A 207 -22.29 5.21 1.27
C GLU A 207 -21.94 3.93 2.05
N VAL A 208 -22.12 2.77 1.44
CA VAL A 208 -21.79 1.46 2.04
C VAL A 208 -20.31 1.37 2.46
N VAL A 209 -19.41 1.92 1.64
CA VAL A 209 -17.98 1.98 1.97
C VAL A 209 -17.74 2.98 3.09
N GLY A 210 -18.40 4.14 3.02
CA GLY A 210 -18.35 5.16 4.08
C GLY A 210 -18.73 4.62 5.46
N ASP A 211 -19.84 3.90 5.57
CA ASP A 211 -20.37 3.36 6.83
C ASP A 211 -19.42 2.33 7.46
N VAL A 212 -18.90 1.40 6.66
CA VAL A 212 -17.96 0.37 7.13
C VAL A 212 -16.69 1.01 7.70
N LEU A 213 -16.19 2.07 7.06
CA LEU A 213 -15.01 2.78 7.52
C LEU A 213 -15.29 3.54 8.82
N GLN A 214 -16.45 4.19 8.95
CA GLN A 214 -16.82 4.87 10.20
C GLN A 214 -16.87 3.90 11.38
N LEU A 215 -17.48 2.73 11.21
CA LEU A 215 -17.53 1.70 12.24
C LEU A 215 -16.13 1.23 12.67
N ALA A 216 -15.23 1.02 11.71
CA ALA A 216 -13.86 0.61 12.00
C ALA A 216 -13.08 1.67 12.80
N ILE A 217 -13.33 2.96 12.53
CA ILE A 217 -12.67 4.06 13.23
C ILE A 217 -13.17 4.20 14.66
N GLU A 218 -14.48 4.05 14.88
CA GLU A 218 -15.06 4.11 16.22
C GLU A 218 -14.51 2.99 17.11
N ASP A 219 -14.41 1.77 16.57
CA ASP A 219 -13.78 0.64 17.25
C ASP A 219 -12.29 0.90 17.54
N ALA A 220 -11.54 1.36 16.53
CA ALA A 220 -10.13 1.69 16.70
C ALA A 220 -9.93 2.77 17.77
N ARG A 221 -10.76 3.82 17.81
CA ARG A 221 -10.67 4.92 18.80
C ARG A 221 -10.96 4.45 20.23
N ASN A 222 -11.94 3.56 20.41
CA ASN A 222 -12.25 3.01 21.73
C ASN A 222 -11.07 2.17 22.26
N ASN A 223 -10.36 1.48 21.36
CA ASN A 223 -9.15 0.72 21.68
C ASN A 223 -7.87 1.58 21.68
N PHE A 224 -7.91 2.79 21.09
CA PHE A 224 -6.75 3.67 20.89
C PHE A 224 -6.23 4.29 22.18
N MET A 225 -7.08 4.53 23.18
CA MET A 225 -6.62 5.08 24.47
C MET A 225 -5.75 4.06 25.22
N GLU A 226 -6.09 2.76 25.12
CA GLU A 226 -5.22 1.68 25.61
C GLU A 226 -3.93 1.59 24.79
N PHE A 227 -4.03 1.75 23.47
CA PHE A 227 -2.89 1.78 22.57
C PHE A 227 -1.92 2.94 22.85
N LEU A 228 -2.39 4.18 23.03
CA LEU A 228 -1.56 5.35 23.39
C LEU A 228 -0.82 5.13 24.70
N PHE A 229 -1.44 4.45 25.66
CA PHE A 229 -0.81 4.09 26.92
C PHE A 229 0.31 3.06 26.69
N GLN A 230 0.07 2.04 25.88
CA GLN A 230 1.09 1.05 25.52
C GLN A 230 2.22 1.65 24.67
N PHE A 231 1.93 2.53 23.71
CA PHE A 231 2.92 3.18 22.86
C PHE A 231 3.82 4.11 23.69
N LYS A 232 3.26 4.92 24.60
CA LYS A 232 4.06 5.72 25.54
C LYS A 232 4.91 4.85 26.45
N LEU A 233 4.37 3.75 26.97
CA LEU A 233 5.11 2.81 27.82
C LEU A 233 6.26 2.16 27.04
N MET A 234 6.01 1.71 25.82
CA MET A 234 7.03 1.08 24.97
C MET A 234 8.10 2.07 24.52
N MET A 235 7.73 3.31 24.19
CA MET A 235 8.70 4.35 23.82
C MET A 235 9.60 4.70 25.01
N ILE A 236 9.05 4.75 26.23
CA ILE A 236 9.82 4.89 27.48
C ILE A 236 10.74 3.68 27.69
N ILE A 237 10.25 2.45 27.53
CA ILE A 237 11.06 1.23 27.67
C ILE A 237 12.19 1.19 26.64
N ALA A 238 11.91 1.52 25.37
CA ALA A 238 12.89 1.58 24.30
C ALA A 238 13.97 2.62 24.62
N PHE A 239 13.59 3.81 25.09
CA PHE A 239 14.52 4.87 25.50
C PHE A 239 15.36 4.46 26.72
N MET A 240 14.77 3.71 27.65
CA MET A 240 15.48 3.14 28.81
C MET A 240 16.43 2.00 28.41
N TRP A 241 16.21 1.31 27.29
CA TRP A 241 17.08 0.24 26.79
C TRP A 241 18.26 0.77 25.97
N GLN A 242 18.18 1.97 25.40
CA GLN A 242 19.26 2.60 24.61
C GLN A 242 20.61 2.71 25.36
N PRO A 243 20.67 3.13 26.65
CA PRO A 243 21.93 3.17 27.40
C PRO A 243 22.54 1.78 27.60
N ALA A 244 21.71 0.76 27.81
CA ALA A 244 22.17 -0.61 28.05
C ALA A 244 22.76 -1.26 26.78
N VAL A 245 22.12 -1.03 25.63
CA VAL A 245 22.64 -1.49 24.32
C VAL A 245 23.93 -0.77 23.97
N PHE A 246 24.00 0.55 24.19
CA PHE A 246 25.23 1.32 23.95
C PHE A 246 26.39 0.85 24.83
N ILE A 247 26.15 0.57 26.11
CA ILE A 247 27.18 0.04 27.01
C ILE A 247 27.64 -1.35 26.56
N TYR A 248 26.72 -2.22 26.15
CA TYR A 248 27.03 -3.55 25.62
C TYR A 248 27.90 -3.46 24.36
N ASP A 249 27.52 -2.62 23.39
CA ASP A 249 28.26 -2.42 22.15
C ASP A 249 29.64 -1.80 22.40
N LEU A 250 29.75 -0.86 23.34
CA LEU A 250 31.02 -0.27 23.75
C LEU A 250 31.95 -1.31 24.41
N ILE A 251 31.41 -2.18 25.27
CA ILE A 251 32.18 -3.26 25.91
C ILE A 251 32.71 -4.22 24.84
N ILE A 252 31.86 -4.65 23.89
CA ILE A 252 32.28 -5.52 22.78
C ILE A 252 33.35 -4.83 21.94
N PHE A 253 33.17 -3.56 21.58
CA PHE A 253 34.13 -2.80 20.80
C PHE A 253 35.49 -2.70 21.51
N LEU A 254 35.51 -2.38 22.80
CA LEU A 254 36.73 -2.29 23.59
C LEU A 254 37.42 -3.66 23.74
N PHE A 255 36.64 -4.74 23.89
CA PHE A 255 37.17 -6.11 23.97
C PHE A 255 37.78 -6.56 22.64
N CYS A 256 37.10 -6.29 21.52
CA CYS A 256 37.59 -6.58 20.18
C CYS A 256 38.83 -5.76 19.83
N LYS A 257 38.86 -4.47 20.15
CA LYS A 257 40.02 -3.60 19.95
C LYS A 257 41.25 -4.08 20.73
N LYS A 258 41.06 -4.41 22.01
CA LYS A 258 42.15 -4.91 22.87
C LYS A 258 42.73 -6.25 22.40
N ARG A 259 41.91 -7.09 21.76
CA ARG A 259 42.34 -8.37 21.16
C ARG A 259 43.10 -8.17 19.84
N ALA A 260 42.74 -7.15 19.06
CA ALA A 260 43.42 -6.80 17.82
C ALA A 260 44.81 -6.15 18.06
N GLU A 261 45.01 -5.47 19.18
CA GLU A 261 46.29 -4.87 19.57
C GLU A 261 47.26 -5.87 20.26
N SER A 262 46.80 -7.08 20.57
CA SER A 262 47.58 -8.13 21.25
C SER A 262 48.03 -9.28 20.33
N VAL A 263 47.90 -9.12 19.01
CA VAL A 263 48.38 -10.04 17.96
C VAL A 263 49.38 -9.29 17.10
#